data_AF-A0A3C0GJ17-F1
#
_entry.id   AF-A0A3C0GJ17-F1
#
_cell.length_a   1.000
_cell.length_b   1.000
_cell.length_c   1.000
_cell.angle_alpha   90.00
_cell.angle_beta   90.00
_cell.angle_gamma   90.00
#
_symmetry.space_group_name_H-M   'P 1'
#
loop_
_entity.id
_entity.type
_entity.pdbx_description
1 polymer ?
#
loop_
_entity_poly.entity_id
_entity_poly.type
_entity_poly.pdbx_seq_one_letter_code
_entity_poly.pdbx_strand_id
1 'polypeptide(L)'
;MTDYKIANIELSEWGRKEVELAEAEMPGLVSLREKYGADKPLKGARIAGCLHMTIQTAVLIDTLVELGADVRWMTCNIFSTQDHAAAYTASRGIPVFAWKGMTV
;
A
#
# COMPACT_ATOMS: atom_id res chain seq x y z
N MET A 1 15.55 8.51 -10.75
CA MET A 1 15.34 7.06 -10.54
C MET A 1 14.02 6.91 -9.80
N THR A 2 13.12 6.06 -10.28
CA THR A 2 11.89 5.73 -9.57
C THR A 2 12.22 4.82 -8.38
N ASP A 3 11.80 5.19 -7.16
CA ASP A 3 12.10 4.45 -5.92
C ASP A 3 11.05 3.35 -5.67
N TYR A 4 10.87 2.47 -6.64
CA TYR A 4 10.01 1.28 -6.56
C TYR A 4 10.48 0.19 -7.53
N LYS A 5 10.08 -1.06 -7.29
CA LYS A 5 10.22 -2.17 -8.24
C LYS A 5 8.99 -3.08 -8.19
N ILE A 6 8.23 -3.08 -9.28
CA ILE A 6 6.95 -3.79 -9.43
C ILE A 6 6.88 -4.48 -10.79
N ALA A 7 5.83 -5.28 -11.03
CA ALA A 7 5.64 -5.96 -12.32
C ALA A 7 5.31 -5.00 -13.47
N ASN A 8 4.30 -4.14 -13.30
CA ASN A 8 3.81 -3.25 -14.34
C ASN A 8 3.02 -2.07 -13.75
N ILE A 9 3.47 -0.83 -13.97
CA ILE A 9 2.84 0.38 -13.44
C ILE A 9 1.48 0.70 -14.09
N GLU A 10 1.24 0.21 -15.30
CA GLU A 10 -0.01 0.42 -16.05
C GLU A 10 -1.23 -0.24 -15.37
N LEU A 11 -0.99 -1.15 -14.40
CA LEU A 11 -2.05 -1.77 -13.61
C LEU A 11 -2.61 -0.87 -12.50
N SER A 12 -2.06 0.33 -12.31
CA SER A 12 -2.40 1.25 -11.22
C SER A 12 -3.87 1.69 -11.22
N GLU A 13 -4.47 1.91 -12.39
CA GLU A 13 -5.89 2.31 -12.47
C GLU A 13 -6.82 1.19 -12.02
N TRP A 14 -6.50 -0.07 -12.37
CA TRP A 14 -7.24 -1.23 -11.88
C TRP A 14 -7.07 -1.37 -10.37
N GLY A 15 -5.83 -1.26 -9.86
CA GLY A 15 -5.55 -1.29 -8.43
C GLY A 15 -6.32 -0.21 -7.66
N ARG A 16 -6.43 1.02 -8.20
CA ARG A 16 -7.22 2.10 -7.60
C ARG A 16 -8.69 1.69 -7.46
N LYS A 17 -9.31 1.17 -8.52
CA LYS A 17 -10.72 0.76 -8.50
C LYS A 17 -10.98 -0.32 -7.45
N GLU A 18 -10.07 -1.29 -7.31
CA GLU A 18 -10.21 -2.33 -6.30
C GLU A 18 -9.93 -1.85 -4.88
N VAL A 19 -9.00 -0.90 -4.69
CA VAL A 19 -8.79 -0.24 -3.39
C VAL A 19 -10.05 0.53 -2.97
N GLU A 20 -10.67 1.29 -3.87
CA GLU A 20 -11.93 2.00 -3.59
C GLU A 20 -13.06 1.05 -3.15
N LEU A 21 -13.16 -0.12 -3.79
CA LEU A 21 -14.10 -1.16 -3.36
C LEU A 21 -13.72 -1.78 -2.01
N ALA A 22 -12.43 -2.04 -1.77
CA ALA A 22 -11.95 -2.63 -0.53
C ALA A 22 -12.11 -1.70 0.68
N GLU A 23 -12.00 -0.38 0.49
CA GLU A 23 -12.25 0.59 1.57
C GLU A 23 -13.66 0.47 2.14
N ALA A 24 -14.67 0.23 1.30
CA ALA A 24 -16.05 0.01 1.74
C ALA A 24 -16.18 -1.24 2.64
N GLU A 25 -15.36 -2.26 2.41
CA GLU A 25 -15.33 -3.51 3.17
C GLU A 25 -14.33 -3.50 4.36
N MET A 26 -13.62 -2.38 4.57
CA MET A 26 -12.62 -2.22 5.63
C MET A 26 -12.95 -1.04 6.58
N PRO A 27 -14.16 -0.98 7.17
CA PRO A 27 -14.62 0.17 7.96
C PRO A 27 -13.73 0.45 9.19
N GLY A 28 -13.06 -0.57 9.72
CA GLY A 28 -12.10 -0.40 10.81
C GLY A 28 -10.91 0.50 10.43
N LEU A 29 -10.35 0.36 9.23
CA LEU A 29 -9.25 1.21 8.78
C LEU A 29 -9.74 2.61 8.39
N VAL A 30 -10.88 2.70 7.70
CA VAL A 30 -11.46 3.99 7.30
C VAL A 30 -11.79 4.85 8.52
N SER A 31 -12.42 4.26 9.55
CA SER A 31 -12.71 4.98 10.80
C SER A 31 -11.47 5.46 11.55
N LEU A 32 -10.34 4.74 11.46
CA LEU A 32 -9.07 5.22 12.03
C LEU A 32 -8.55 6.47 11.30
N ARG A 33 -8.68 6.51 9.97
CA ARG A 33 -8.31 7.70 9.18
C ARG A 33 -9.17 8.90 9.54
N GLU A 34 -10.49 8.72 9.64
CA GLU A 34 -11.41 9.78 10.03
C GLU A 34 -11.12 10.30 11.45
N LYS A 35 -10.87 9.38 12.38
CA LYS A 35 -10.66 9.72 13.79
C LYS A 35 -9.33 10.42 14.04
N TYR A 36 -8.24 9.97 13.42
CA TYR A 36 -6.88 10.41 13.74
C TYR A 36 -6.14 11.11 12.60
N GLY A 37 -6.77 11.25 11.42
CA GLY A 37 -6.16 11.88 10.25
C GLY A 37 -5.77 13.34 10.49
N ALA A 38 -6.55 14.09 11.28
CA ALA A 38 -6.20 15.47 11.65
C ALA A 38 -5.01 15.53 12.62
N ASP A 39 -4.93 14.59 13.56
CA ASP A 39 -3.90 14.55 14.60
C ASP A 39 -2.55 14.07 14.06
N LYS A 40 -2.56 13.35 12.93
CA LYS A 40 -1.37 12.74 12.29
C LYS A 40 -0.45 12.05 13.33
N PRO A 41 -0.95 11.07 14.11
CA PRO A 41 -0.22 10.49 15.24
C PRO A 41 1.07 9.75 14.82
N LEU A 42 1.20 9.36 13.55
CA LEU A 42 2.40 8.72 13.02
C LEU A 42 3.36 9.71 12.34
N LYS A 43 3.13 11.02 12.47
CA LYS A 43 4.02 12.04 11.90
C LYS A 43 5.47 11.83 12.38
N GLY A 44 6.37 11.65 11.43
CA GLY A 44 7.79 11.41 11.68
C GLY A 44 8.16 9.94 11.87
N ALA A 45 7.19 9.03 11.95
CA ALA A 45 7.45 7.60 11.92
C ALA A 45 7.94 7.18 10.53
N ARG A 46 8.94 6.30 10.49
CA ARG A 46 9.45 5.65 9.27
C ARG A 46 9.17 4.16 9.38
N ILE A 47 8.22 3.66 8.59
CA ILE A 47 7.70 2.30 8.69
C ILE A 47 8.20 1.49 7.49
N ALA A 48 8.90 0.39 7.78
CA ALA A 48 9.22 -0.64 6.80
C ALA A 48 8.27 -1.83 6.98
N GLY A 49 7.42 -2.10 5.99
CA GLY A 49 6.49 -3.22 6.00
C GLY A 49 6.99 -4.42 5.21
N CYS A 50 6.88 -5.60 5.81
CA CYS A 50 7.10 -6.89 5.15
C CYS A 50 5.87 -7.77 5.37
N LEU A 51 4.88 -7.63 4.48
CA LEU A 51 3.59 -8.31 4.54
C LEU A 51 3.10 -8.52 3.10
N HIS A 52 2.26 -9.52 2.85
CA HIS A 52 1.69 -9.76 1.52
C HIS A 52 1.21 -8.46 0.85
N MET A 53 1.73 -8.16 -0.34
CA MET A 53 1.36 -6.96 -1.07
C MET A 53 0.04 -7.17 -1.83
N THR A 54 -1.09 -7.06 -1.13
CA THR A 54 -2.45 -7.22 -1.66
C THR A 54 -3.21 -5.90 -1.65
N ILE A 55 -4.43 -5.88 -2.20
CA ILE A 55 -5.35 -4.73 -2.14
C ILE A 55 -5.65 -4.32 -0.70
N GLN A 56 -5.87 -5.28 0.20
CA GLN A 56 -6.14 -4.99 1.61
C GLN A 56 -4.94 -4.33 2.29
N THR A 57 -3.73 -4.77 1.93
CA THR A 57 -2.49 -4.14 2.41
C THR A 57 -2.32 -2.74 1.83
N ALA A 58 -2.74 -2.47 0.58
CA ALA A 58 -2.74 -1.10 0.05
C ALA A 58 -3.64 -0.17 0.89
N VAL A 59 -4.84 -0.62 1.30
CA VAL A 59 -5.71 0.15 2.22
C VAL A 59 -5.03 0.40 3.58
N LEU A 60 -4.30 -0.60 4.12
CA LEU A 60 -3.49 -0.43 5.32
C LEU A 60 -2.39 0.62 5.13
N ILE A 61 -1.62 0.53 4.03
CA ILE A 61 -0.54 1.46 3.71
C ILE A 61 -1.08 2.89 3.60
N ASP A 62 -2.18 3.09 2.86
CA ASP A 62 -2.82 4.40 2.74
C ASP A 62 -3.28 4.93 4.10
N THR A 63 -3.74 4.04 4.99
CA THR A 63 -4.09 4.43 6.37
C THR A 63 -2.86 4.92 7.13
N LEU A 64 -1.74 4.21 7.06
CA LEU A 64 -0.51 4.62 7.75
C LEU A 64 0.01 5.98 7.23
N VAL A 65 -0.02 6.17 5.90
CA VAL A 65 0.35 7.43 5.26
C VAL A 65 -0.60 8.56 5.66
N GLU A 66 -1.92 8.29 5.65
CA GLU A 66 -2.93 9.27 6.08
C GLU A 66 -2.76 9.63 7.56
N LEU A 67 -2.26 8.72 8.40
CA LEU A 67 -1.92 9.01 9.80
C LEU A 67 -0.55 9.69 9.97
N GLY A 68 0.17 9.96 8.89
CA GLY A 68 1.39 10.78 8.86
C GLY A 68 2.71 10.02 8.75
N ALA A 69 2.69 8.70 8.55
CA ALA A 69 3.92 7.90 8.42
C ALA A 69 4.59 8.07 7.05
N ASP A 70 5.93 7.96 7.04
CA ASP A 70 6.73 7.68 5.85
C ASP A 70 6.89 6.15 5.72
N VAL A 71 6.45 5.57 4.59
CA VAL A 71 6.24 4.13 4.45
C VAL A 71 7.05 3.57 3.29
N ARG A 72 7.72 2.43 3.51
CA ARG A 72 8.32 1.59 2.48
C ARG A 72 7.81 0.17 2.63
N TRP A 73 7.55 -0.53 1.53
CA TRP A 73 6.93 -1.86 1.59
C TRP A 73 7.57 -2.91 0.69
N MET A 74 7.56 -4.16 1.17
CA MET A 74 7.92 -5.35 0.40
C MET A 74 6.95 -6.50 0.73
N THR A 75 6.85 -7.46 -0.18
CA THR A 75 6.08 -8.70 0.07
C THR A 75 6.88 -9.69 0.92
N CYS A 76 6.22 -10.39 1.84
CA CYS A 76 6.84 -11.47 2.61
C CYS A 76 6.71 -12.86 1.95
N ASN A 77 6.05 -12.95 0.78
CA ASN A 77 5.93 -14.18 0.01
C ASN A 77 6.00 -13.90 -1.49
N ILE A 78 6.75 -14.74 -2.22
CA ILE A 78 7.07 -14.55 -3.63
C ILE A 78 5.84 -14.67 -4.56
N PHE A 79 4.73 -15.26 -4.12
CA PHE A 79 3.51 -15.45 -4.93
C PHE A 79 2.30 -14.67 -4.44
N SER A 80 2.39 -14.02 -3.29
CA SER A 80 1.24 -13.35 -2.67
C SER A 80 0.94 -11.96 -3.24
N THR A 81 1.90 -11.35 -3.95
CA THR A 81 1.70 -10.01 -4.50
C THR A 81 0.54 -10.01 -5.50
N GLN A 82 -0.36 -9.06 -5.34
CA GLN A 82 -1.32 -8.66 -6.35
C GLN A 82 -0.71 -7.47 -7.09
N ASP A 83 -0.29 -7.68 -8.33
CA ASP A 83 0.53 -6.69 -9.04
C ASP A 83 -0.17 -5.35 -9.28
N HIS A 84 -1.50 -5.35 -9.42
CA HIS A 84 -2.30 -4.13 -9.53
C HIS A 84 -2.34 -3.35 -8.20
N ALA A 85 -2.34 -4.03 -7.04
CA ALA A 85 -2.20 -3.38 -5.74
C ALA A 85 -0.81 -2.72 -5.60
N ALA A 86 0.26 -3.44 -5.96
CA ALA A 86 1.61 -2.90 -5.95
C ALA A 86 1.76 -1.70 -6.91
N ALA A 87 1.17 -1.78 -8.11
CA ALA A 87 1.15 -0.68 -9.08
C ALA A 87 0.41 0.55 -8.56
N TYR A 88 -0.74 0.35 -7.91
CA TYR A 88 -1.48 1.43 -7.26
C TYR A 88 -0.62 2.13 -6.19
N THR A 89 -0.03 1.36 -5.26
CA THR A 89 0.85 1.89 -4.21
C THR A 89 2.04 2.66 -4.80
N ALA A 90 2.69 2.14 -5.84
CA ALA A 90 3.78 2.81 -6.53
C ALA A 90 3.33 4.12 -7.21
N SER A 91 2.16 4.12 -7.87
CA SER A 91 1.61 5.31 -8.54
C SER A 91 1.29 6.45 -7.58
N ARG A 92 1.00 6.10 -6.32
CA ARG A 92 0.86 7.03 -5.19
C ARG A 92 2.18 7.61 -4.67
N GLY A 93 3.31 7.24 -5.27
CA GLY A 93 4.65 7.70 -4.87
C GLY A 93 5.19 6.99 -3.63
N ILE A 94 4.57 5.89 -3.19
CA ILE A 94 5.00 5.13 -2.02
C ILE A 94 5.98 4.03 -2.45
N PRO A 95 7.20 3.98 -1.89
CA PRO A 95 8.19 2.96 -2.26
C PRO A 95 7.71 1.54 -1.98
N VAL A 96 7.57 0.75 -3.05
CA VAL A 96 7.15 -0.65 -2.99
C VAL A 96 8.03 -1.53 -3.86
N PHE A 97 8.49 -2.65 -3.28
CA PHE A 97 9.38 -3.62 -3.91
C PHE A 97 8.74 -5.00 -3.85
N ALA A 98 7.77 -5.22 -4.73
CA ALA A 98 6.97 -6.44 -4.74
C ALA A 98 6.41 -6.69 -6.15
N TRP A 99 6.55 -7.93 -6.62
CA TRP A 99 5.85 -8.44 -7.79
C TRP A 99 5.53 -9.92 -7.57
N LYS A 100 4.54 -10.45 -8.30
CA LYS A 100 4.21 -11.87 -8.22
C LYS A 100 5.25 -12.69 -9.00
N GLY A 101 5.70 -13.80 -8.41
CA GLY A 101 6.73 -14.66 -9.01
C GLY A 101 8.16 -14.15 -8.81
N MET A 102 8.45 -13.50 -7.68
CA MET A 102 9.83 -13.12 -7.31
C MET A 102 10.74 -14.34 -7.15
N THR A 103 12.01 -14.19 -7.50
CA THR A 103 13.06 -15.14 -7.09
C THR A 103 13.47 -14.88 -5.65
N VAL A 104 13.97 -15.92 -4.98
CA VAL A 104 14.53 -15.84 -3.61
C VAL A 104 15.93 -15.26 -3.63
#